data_AF-A0A9D6RA54-F1
#
_entry.id   AF-A0A9D6RA54-F1
#
_cell.length_a   1.000
_cell.length_b   1.000
_cell.length_c   1.000
_cell.angle_alpha   90.00
_cell.angle_beta   90.00
_cell.angle_gamma   90.00
#
_symmetry.space_group_name_H-M   'P 1'
#
loop_
_entity.id
_entity.type
_entity.pdbx_description
1 polymer ?
#
loop_
_entity_poly.entity_id
_entity_poly.type
_entity_poly.pdbx_seq_one_letter_code
_entity_poly.pdbx_strand_id
1 'polypeptide(L)'
;MMMGAGLLFMLLIPLIVIGAPLLIVVLLVGGGLTALLRSLSNNPKPPAPPPVATPTPARACPTCGREIRPGWNVCPSCGAALT
;
A
#
# COMPACT_ATOMS: atom_id res chain seq x y z
N MET A 1 -13.05 -44.03 38.52
CA MET A 1 -12.97 -43.59 37.10
C MET A 1 -14.33 -43.07 36.58
N MET A 2 -15.15 -42.37 37.40
CA MET A 2 -16.50 -41.90 36.97
C MET A 2 -16.83 -40.45 37.38
N MET A 3 -16.04 -39.80 38.25
CA MET A 3 -16.30 -38.41 38.70
C MET A 3 -15.78 -37.34 37.73
N GLY A 4 -14.81 -37.67 36.87
CA GLY A 4 -14.23 -36.72 35.90
C GLY A 4 -15.11 -36.46 34.68
N ALA A 5 -15.94 -37.44 34.28
CA ALA A 5 -16.83 -37.29 33.13
C ALA A 5 -17.91 -36.22 33.39
N GLY A 6 -18.46 -36.15 34.61
CA GLY A 6 -19.53 -35.21 34.95
C GLY A 6 -19.10 -33.74 34.86
N LEU A 7 -17.93 -33.39 35.42
CA LEU A 7 -17.37 -32.03 35.34
C LEU A 7 -17.04 -31.65 33.89
N LEU A 8 -16.51 -32.60 33.12
CA LEU A 8 -16.20 -32.42 31.71
C LEU A 8 -17.46 -32.14 30.90
N PHE A 9 -18.53 -32.91 31.10
CA PHE A 9 -19.82 -32.66 30.45
C PHE A 9 -20.44 -31.34 30.89
N MET A 10 -20.37 -30.98 32.17
CA MET A 10 -20.90 -29.71 32.68
C MET A 10 -20.21 -28.48 32.07
N LEU A 11 -18.92 -28.56 31.74
CA LEU A 11 -18.18 -27.48 31.07
C LEU A 11 -18.29 -27.53 29.54
N LEU A 12 -18.23 -28.73 28.94
CA LEU A 12 -18.31 -28.90 27.49
C LEU A 12 -19.70 -28.61 26.94
N ILE A 13 -20.77 -29.04 27.62
CA ILE A 13 -22.14 -28.85 27.14
C ILE A 13 -22.46 -27.36 26.91
N PRO A 14 -22.26 -26.43 27.86
CA PRO A 14 -22.51 -25.01 27.61
C PRO A 14 -21.49 -24.40 26.64
N LEU A 15 -20.23 -24.84 26.62
CA LEU A 15 -19.25 -24.36 25.64
C LEU A 15 -19.65 -24.73 24.20
N ILE A 16 -20.21 -25.91 24.01
CA ILE A 16 -20.67 -26.39 22.70
C ILE A 16 -22.03 -25.77 22.35
N VAL A 17 -22.99 -25.75 23.28
CA VAL A 17 -24.37 -25.28 23.01
C VAL A 17 -24.46 -23.76 22.95
N ILE A 18 -23.59 -23.04 23.66
CA ILE A 18 -23.62 -21.57 23.72
C ILE A 18 -22.41 -21.00 23.00
N GLY A 19 -21.21 -21.53 23.27
CA GLY A 19 -19.98 -21.05 22.65
C GLY A 19 -19.90 -21.32 21.14
N ALA A 20 -20.24 -22.53 20.68
CA ALA A 20 -20.18 -22.83 19.25
C ALA A 20 -21.14 -21.97 18.40
N PRO A 21 -22.43 -21.80 18.74
CA PRO A 21 -23.31 -20.90 17.98
C PRO A 21 -22.90 -19.43 18.12
N LEU A 22 -22.43 -18.99 19.29
CA LEU A 22 -21.89 -17.62 19.42
C LEU A 22 -20.68 -17.39 18.51
N LEU A 23 -19.76 -18.35 18.41
CA LEU A 23 -18.59 -18.26 17.54
C LEU A 23 -18.99 -18.27 16.05
N ILE A 24 -19.93 -19.13 15.68
CA ILE A 24 -20.49 -19.20 14.32
C ILE A 24 -21.17 -17.88 13.95
N VAL A 25 -21.94 -17.28 14.85
CA VAL A 25 -22.56 -15.96 14.66
C VAL A 25 -21.49 -14.87 14.54
N VAL A 26 -20.44 -14.90 15.36
CA VAL A 26 -19.33 -13.93 15.29
C VAL A 26 -18.53 -14.04 13.98
N LEU A 27 -18.42 -15.22 13.37
CA LEU A 27 -17.78 -15.40 12.06
C LEU A 27 -18.68 -15.00 10.89
N LEU A 28 -19.97 -15.31 10.97
CA LEU A 28 -20.94 -15.00 9.91
C LEU A 28 -21.28 -13.50 9.88
N VAL A 29 -21.46 -12.89 11.05
CA VAL A 29 -21.73 -11.44 11.20
C VAL A 29 -20.42 -10.66 11.18
N GLY A 30 -19.39 -11.17 11.86
CA GLY A 30 -18.05 -10.63 11.81
C GLY A 30 -17.27 -11.18 10.63
N GLY A 31 -17.68 -10.81 9.41
CA GLY A 31 -16.78 -10.73 8.25
C GLY A 31 -15.60 -9.75 8.47
N GLY A 32 -15.29 -9.41 9.73
CA GLY A 32 -14.69 -8.18 10.20
C GLY A 32 -13.18 -8.22 10.17
N LEU A 33 -12.53 -9.27 10.67
CA LEU A 33 -11.07 -9.32 10.62
C LEU A 33 -10.60 -9.51 9.17
N THR A 34 -11.28 -10.36 8.42
CA THR A 34 -10.88 -10.74 7.06
C THR A 34 -11.11 -9.64 6.03
N ALA A 35 -12.17 -8.83 6.15
CA ALA A 35 -12.37 -7.66 5.31
C ALA A 35 -11.38 -6.53 5.64
N LEU A 36 -11.03 -6.35 6.92
CA LEU A 36 -10.06 -5.34 7.36
C LEU A 36 -8.65 -5.62 6.84
N LEU A 37 -8.16 -6.85 6.98
CA LEU A 37 -6.84 -7.21 6.45
C LEU A 37 -6.78 -7.02 4.92
N ARG A 38 -7.87 -7.31 4.21
CA ARG A 38 -7.98 -7.12 2.76
C ARG A 38 -7.92 -5.64 2.38
N SER A 39 -8.51 -4.75 3.18
CA SER A 39 -8.48 -3.31 2.94
C SER A 39 -7.12 -2.68 3.24
N LEU A 40 -6.41 -3.15 4.28
CA LEU A 40 -5.04 -2.68 4.54
C LEU A 40 -4.07 -3.16 3.45
N SER A 41 -4.23 -4.41 2.98
CA SER A 41 -3.38 -4.98 1.93
C SER A 41 -3.60 -4.33 0.57
N ASN A 42 -4.80 -3.80 0.30
CA ASN A 42 -5.14 -3.13 -0.95
C ASN A 42 -4.92 -1.62 -0.89
N ASN A 43 -3.92 -1.13 -0.13
CA ASN A 43 -3.50 0.25 -0.27
C ASN A 43 -2.77 0.40 -1.62
N PRO A 44 -3.36 1.06 -2.64
CA PRO A 44 -2.70 1.18 -3.93
C PRO A 44 -1.47 2.06 -3.72
N LYS A 45 -0.29 1.50 -3.97
CA LYS A 45 0.94 2.28 -4.11
C LYS A 45 0.61 3.47 -5.00
N PRO A 46 0.81 4.73 -4.53
CA PRO A 46 0.63 5.90 -5.37
C PRO A 46 1.36 5.62 -6.69
N PRO A 47 0.73 5.82 -7.85
CA PRO A 47 1.38 5.58 -9.13
C PRO A 47 2.71 6.31 -9.06
N ALA A 48 3.80 5.55 -9.27
CA ALA A 48 5.14 6.09 -9.23
C ALA A 48 5.12 7.39 -10.05
N PRO A 49 5.71 8.49 -9.53
CA PRO A 49 5.77 9.71 -10.31
C PRO A 49 6.30 9.36 -11.70
N PRO A 50 5.75 9.96 -12.76
CA PRO A 50 6.18 9.68 -14.12
C PRO A 50 7.71 9.75 -14.17
N PRO A 51 8.40 8.95 -15.03
CA PRO A 51 9.84 9.07 -15.20
C PRO A 51 10.15 10.46 -15.76
N VAL A 52 10.24 11.46 -14.89
CA VAL A 52 10.53 12.83 -15.27
C VAL A 52 12.03 12.97 -15.34
N ALA A 53 12.46 12.95 -16.59
CA ALA A 53 13.78 13.25 -17.10
C ALA A 53 14.86 12.25 -16.68
N THR A 54 15.07 11.26 -17.55
CA THR A 54 16.42 10.83 -17.90
C THR A 54 17.34 12.06 -17.98
N PRO A 55 18.50 12.07 -17.31
CA PRO A 55 19.46 13.16 -17.41
C PRO A 55 19.98 13.21 -18.85
N THR A 56 19.30 13.97 -19.70
CA THR A 56 19.83 14.31 -21.02
C THR A 56 21.06 15.18 -20.76
N PRO A 57 22.22 14.88 -21.39
CA PRO A 57 23.47 15.57 -21.07
C PRO A 57 23.29 17.08 -21.18
N ALA A 58 23.47 17.77 -20.05
CA ALA A 58 23.42 19.22 -19.99
C ALA A 58 24.60 19.76 -20.80
N ARG A 59 24.31 20.60 -21.80
CA ARG A 59 25.31 21.28 -22.63
C ARG A 59 25.47 22.71 -22.13
N ALA A 60 26.68 23.25 -22.11
CA ALA A 60 26.89 24.65 -21.74
C ALA A 60 26.58 25.60 -22.92
N CYS A 61 26.09 26.80 -22.62
CA CYS A 61 25.87 27.84 -23.61
C CYS A 61 27.22 28.35 -24.13
N PRO A 62 27.45 28.41 -25.45
CA PRO A 62 28.70 28.97 -25.99
C PRO A 62 28.85 30.48 -25.74
N THR A 63 27.74 31.19 -25.49
CA THR A 63 27.75 32.65 -25.28
C THR A 63 27.92 33.05 -23.81
N CYS A 64 27.28 32.35 -22.87
CA CYS A 64 27.28 32.73 -21.46
C CYS A 64 27.81 31.64 -20.50
N GLY A 65 28.15 30.46 -21.01
CA GLY A 65 28.71 29.35 -20.22
C GLY A 65 27.72 28.60 -19.31
N ARG A 66 26.45 29.01 -19.25
CA ARG A 66 25.44 28.38 -18.38
C ARG A 66 24.95 27.05 -18.92
N GLU A 67 24.55 26.16 -18.02
CA GLU A 67 24.00 24.84 -18.34
C GLU A 67 22.64 24.97 -19.05
N ILE A 68 22.50 24.26 -20.16
CA ILE A 68 21.29 24.23 -20.99
C ILE A 68 20.89 22.78 -21.21
N ARG A 69 19.58 22.56 -21.11
CA ARG A 69 19.00 21.29 -21.52
C ARG A 69 19.02 21.14 -23.04
N PRO A 70 19.35 19.95 -23.55
CA PRO A 70 19.24 19.66 -24.98
C PRO A 70 17.77 19.73 -25.41
N GLY A 71 17.54 20.31 -26.59
CA GLY A 71 16.19 20.63 -27.11
C GLY A 71 15.76 22.08 -26.93
N TRP A 72 16.54 22.91 -26.24
CA TRP A 72 16.34 24.37 -26.23
C TRP A 72 16.96 25.03 -27.45
N ASN A 73 16.17 25.88 -28.13
CA ASN A 73 16.59 26.68 -29.28
C ASN A 73 17.13 28.06 -28.87
N VAL A 74 16.83 28.50 -27.65
CA VAL A 74 17.24 29.81 -27.11
C VAL A 74 17.66 29.63 -25.65
N CYS A 75 18.76 30.26 -25.25
CA CYS A 75 19.22 30.25 -23.86
C CYS A 75 18.33 31.16 -23.00
N PRO A 76 17.67 30.67 -21.94
CA PRO A 76 16.82 31.51 -21.08
C PRO A 76 17.60 32.48 -20.20
N SER A 77 18.92 32.30 -20.07
CA SER A 77 19.75 33.18 -19.24
C SER A 77 20.34 34.37 -19.99
N CYS A 78 20.62 34.24 -21.29
CA CYS A 78 21.21 35.33 -22.08
C CYS A 78 20.45 35.66 -23.39
N GLY A 79 19.46 34.86 -23.78
CA GLY A 79 18.68 35.06 -25.00
C GLY A 79 19.37 34.65 -26.30
N ALA A 80 20.60 34.09 -26.23
CA ALA A 80 21.31 33.64 -27.43
C ALA A 80 20.64 32.41 -28.07
N ALA A 81 20.61 32.37 -29.40
CA ALA A 81 20.14 31.22 -30.17
C ALA A 81 21.14 30.05 -30.04
N LEU A 82 20.61 28.85 -29.82
CA LEU A 82 21.39 27.62 -29.61
C LEU A 82 21.28 26.76 -30.86
N THR A 83 22.15 27.06 -31.83
CA THR A 83 22.28 26.32 -33.09
C THR A 83 23.09 25.04 -32.90
#